data_AF-A0A2D4IP83-F1
#
_entry.id   AF-A0A2D4IP83-F1
#
_cell.length_a   1.000
_cell.length_b   1.000
_cell.length_c   1.000
_cell.angle_alpha   90.00
_cell.angle_beta   90.00
_cell.angle_gamma   90.00
#
_symmetry.space_group_name_H-M   'P 1'
#
loop_
_entity.id
_entity.type
_entity.pdbx_description
1 polymer ?
#
loop_
_entity_poly.entity_id
_entity_poly.type
_entity_poly.pdbx_seq_one_letter_code
_entity_poly.pdbx_strand_id
1 'polypeptide(L)'
;MNEWKAKLDDMLPPPLDAIEAWLKETEQHLVHNLPISQDHLKATAALEEKLRAVQNLMESFQQHLETLQSFDNRDNAGMLVVPPQKLEEMRRRFSKVQLENFSIIVEYYCSSSSAVFSELTSKLNIWHIKFGTKETVELLQLDWHNFIEEKGFLGQLDTALEVCETQKSKMIKAPNLEIDPEETAKLFKMTEVQIAKCREYINNVNDTLKKVLSSWAIYMENIQLLKSWLEETRKDHFKKISPETLAAWNSRHGSLNEAGNFLIESSNAEVGSSVSGELKKLNRKWAKLIKKTKFEMKLLRMQEEEMKLVTDNDGNVESSRKSNPDVFNNPVEPSKELSKMCFEKAEIVPTSLQTDPCTPDEFFSEDEDKLNFEKAYKELETIILKAMHLVGQKTISEEPHSKYEEAFSILDTNILSKFLKAAEQLKSILSAHEKALVEERSKDVCERWEAARCEIMSYIHLKLKIEREKFNKTFSNLNKQINKEKKLL
;
A
#
# COMPACT_ATOMS: atom_id res chain seq x y z
N MET A 1 22.75 12.88 -37.90
CA MET A 1 21.71 12.63 -38.93
C MET A 1 20.48 13.44 -38.53
N ASN A 2 19.76 14.09 -39.45
CA ASN A 2 18.45 14.77 -39.25
C ASN A 2 18.38 16.31 -39.03
N GLU A 3 19.39 17.13 -39.33
CA GLU A 3 19.22 18.62 -39.30
C GLU A 3 18.07 19.12 -40.20
N TRP A 4 17.87 18.49 -41.36
CA TRP A 4 16.78 18.83 -42.28
C TRP A 4 15.41 18.40 -41.75
N LYS A 5 15.34 17.31 -40.96
CA LYS A 5 14.08 16.87 -40.33
C LYS A 5 13.70 17.86 -39.21
N ALA A 6 14.65 18.23 -38.36
CA ALA A 6 14.43 19.23 -37.32
C ALA A 6 13.89 20.55 -37.90
N LYS A 7 14.48 21.04 -39.00
CA LYS A 7 13.98 22.23 -39.71
C LYS A 7 12.56 22.06 -40.28
N LEU A 8 12.17 20.87 -40.73
CA LEU A 8 10.78 20.61 -41.17
C LEU A 8 9.82 20.53 -39.98
N ASP A 9 10.25 19.92 -38.88
CA ASP A 9 9.49 19.87 -37.63
C ASP A 9 9.29 21.28 -37.04
N ASP A 10 10.25 22.19 -37.22
CA ASP A 10 10.16 23.62 -36.83
C ASP A 10 9.33 24.48 -37.81
N MET A 11 8.92 23.94 -38.96
CA MET A 11 8.14 24.63 -40.02
C MET A 11 6.67 24.18 -40.10
N LEU A 12 6.20 23.41 -39.11
CA LEU A 12 4.80 22.98 -39.06
C LEU A 12 3.84 24.17 -38.89
N PRO A 13 2.63 24.11 -39.46
CA PRO A 13 1.63 25.16 -39.28
C PRO A 13 0.98 25.07 -37.89
N PRO A 14 0.49 26.18 -37.32
CA PRO A 14 -0.40 26.13 -36.16
C PRO A 14 -1.65 25.28 -36.43
N PRO A 15 -2.08 24.43 -35.48
CA PRO A 15 -1.57 24.22 -34.11
C PRO A 15 -0.52 23.09 -33.98
N LEU A 16 -0.03 22.52 -35.09
CA LEU A 16 0.89 21.38 -35.08
C LEU A 16 2.30 21.75 -34.61
N ASP A 17 2.70 23.02 -34.75
CA ASP A 17 3.94 23.58 -34.21
C ASP A 17 4.02 23.45 -32.68
N ALA A 18 2.95 23.82 -31.97
CA ALA A 18 2.83 23.71 -30.52
C ALA A 18 2.83 22.24 -30.07
N ILE A 19 2.19 21.36 -30.85
CA ILE A 19 2.17 19.90 -30.59
C ILE A 19 3.56 19.29 -30.78
N GLU A 20 4.30 19.70 -31.82
CA GLU A 20 5.68 19.26 -32.06
C GLU A 20 6.64 19.76 -30.98
N ALA A 21 6.48 21.00 -30.53
CA ALA A 21 7.27 21.56 -29.42
C ALA A 21 7.03 20.77 -28.12
N TRP A 22 5.76 20.52 -27.77
CA TRP A 22 5.39 19.71 -26.60
C TRP A 22 5.91 18.26 -26.69
N LEU A 23 5.84 17.63 -27.87
CA LEU A 23 6.42 16.30 -28.10
C LEU A 23 7.94 16.31 -27.91
N LYS A 24 8.66 17.27 -28.50
CA LYS A 24 10.12 17.43 -28.38
C LYS A 24 10.54 17.63 -26.92
N GLU A 25 9.84 18.45 -26.16
CA GLU A 25 10.11 18.71 -24.74
C GLU A 25 9.88 17.45 -23.89
N THR A 26 8.72 16.81 -24.05
CA THR A 26 8.35 15.60 -23.30
C THR A 26 9.32 14.45 -23.58
N GLU A 27 9.67 14.21 -24.85
CA GLU A 27 10.64 13.16 -25.23
C GLU A 27 12.05 13.41 -24.66
N GLN A 28 12.51 14.67 -24.54
CA GLN A 28 13.81 14.98 -23.92
C GLN A 28 13.86 14.56 -22.45
N HIS A 29 12.76 14.76 -21.71
CA HIS A 29 12.62 14.28 -20.34
C HIS A 29 12.51 12.75 -20.24
N LEU A 30 11.93 12.08 -21.25
CA LEU A 30 11.80 10.61 -21.28
C LEU A 30 13.12 9.90 -21.65
N VAL A 31 13.92 10.44 -22.58
CA VAL A 31 15.17 9.84 -23.10
C VAL A 31 16.27 9.66 -22.04
N HIS A 32 16.22 10.40 -20.92
CA HIS A 32 17.22 10.27 -19.87
C HIS A 32 17.09 8.92 -19.14
N ASN A 33 17.99 7.99 -19.47
CA ASN A 33 18.17 6.74 -18.75
C ASN A 33 18.55 7.01 -17.29
N LEU A 34 17.91 6.31 -16.36
CA LEU A 34 18.27 6.43 -14.95
C LEU A 34 19.69 5.89 -14.70
N PRO A 35 20.45 6.51 -13.78
CA PRO A 35 21.71 5.94 -13.31
C PRO A 35 21.46 4.55 -12.72
N ILE A 36 22.22 3.54 -13.17
CA ILE A 36 22.18 2.20 -12.60
C ILE A 36 22.78 2.26 -11.19
N SER A 37 21.92 2.54 -10.21
CA SER A 37 22.27 2.70 -8.81
C SER A 37 21.83 1.48 -8.00
N GLN A 38 22.76 0.84 -7.30
CA GLN A 38 22.41 -0.15 -6.26
C GLN A 38 21.78 0.49 -5.02
N ASP A 39 21.94 1.81 -4.85
CA ASP A 39 21.31 2.59 -3.79
C ASP A 39 19.87 2.93 -4.21
N HIS A 40 18.91 2.24 -3.56
CA HIS A 40 17.48 2.40 -3.80
C HIS A 40 16.96 3.81 -3.53
N LEU A 41 17.56 4.56 -2.59
CA LEU A 41 17.13 5.94 -2.29
C LEU A 41 17.51 6.88 -3.44
N LYS A 42 18.74 6.75 -3.97
CA LYS A 42 19.20 7.52 -5.13
C LYS A 42 18.42 7.18 -6.41
N ALA A 43 18.12 5.90 -6.63
CA ALA A 43 17.28 5.47 -7.74
C ALA A 43 15.85 6.05 -7.63
N THR A 44 15.28 6.05 -6.41
CA THR A 44 13.95 6.62 -6.14
C THR A 44 13.93 8.13 -6.39
N ALA A 45 14.91 8.89 -5.90
CA ALA A 45 14.98 10.34 -6.10
C ALA A 45 15.10 10.72 -7.59
N ALA A 46 15.91 9.99 -8.36
CA ALA A 46 16.04 10.22 -9.80
C ALA A 46 14.75 9.86 -10.59
N LEU A 47 14.01 8.83 -10.15
CA LEU A 47 12.67 8.54 -10.69
C LEU A 47 11.66 9.62 -10.31
N GLU A 48 11.72 10.18 -9.10
CA GLU A 48 10.82 11.24 -8.64
C GLU A 48 11.02 12.54 -9.44
N GLU A 49 12.28 12.95 -9.65
CA GLU A 49 12.61 14.13 -10.45
C GLU A 49 12.13 13.98 -11.91
N LYS A 50 12.38 12.81 -12.51
CA LYS A 50 11.91 12.48 -13.87
C LYS A 50 10.37 12.46 -13.95
N LEU A 51 9.70 11.84 -12.98
CA LEU A 51 8.23 11.78 -12.90
C LEU A 51 7.64 13.20 -12.78
N ARG A 52 8.23 14.06 -11.94
CA ARG A 52 7.76 15.43 -11.74
C ARG A 52 7.90 16.30 -12.99
N ALA A 53 9.01 16.16 -13.72
CA ALA A 53 9.21 16.87 -14.99
C ALA A 53 8.18 16.44 -16.05
N VAL A 54 7.95 15.13 -16.19
CA VAL A 54 6.97 14.60 -17.16
C VAL A 54 5.52 14.90 -16.75
N GLN A 55 5.19 14.86 -15.45
CA GLN A 55 3.82 15.05 -14.98
C GLN A 55 3.21 16.40 -15.38
N ASN A 56 3.97 17.49 -15.30
CA ASN A 56 3.50 18.82 -15.71
C ASN A 56 3.15 18.87 -17.21
N LEU A 57 3.97 18.23 -18.05
CA LEU A 57 3.73 18.15 -19.50
C LEU A 57 2.54 17.24 -19.82
N MET A 58 2.32 16.20 -19.02
CA MET A 58 1.17 15.30 -19.19
C MET A 58 -0.19 15.95 -18.85
N GLU A 59 -0.23 17.15 -18.26
CA GLU A 59 -1.49 17.87 -18.01
C GLU A 59 -2.15 18.36 -19.32
N SER A 60 -1.35 18.77 -20.32
CA SER A 60 -1.86 19.17 -21.64
C SER A 60 -1.97 18.03 -22.64
N PHE A 61 -1.58 16.80 -22.28
CA PHE A 61 -1.59 15.62 -23.16
C PHE A 61 -2.92 15.43 -23.89
N GLN A 62 -4.04 15.46 -23.15
CA GLN A 62 -5.36 15.20 -23.70
C GLN A 62 -5.79 16.28 -24.68
N GLN A 63 -5.54 17.56 -24.34
CA GLN A 63 -5.84 18.70 -25.21
C GLN A 63 -5.04 18.62 -26.53
N HIS A 64 -3.74 18.32 -26.46
CA HIS A 64 -2.92 18.19 -27.66
C HIS A 64 -3.31 16.96 -28.51
N LEU A 65 -3.69 15.85 -27.88
CA LEU A 65 -4.18 14.66 -28.59
C LEU A 65 -5.50 14.93 -29.32
N GLU A 66 -6.47 15.55 -28.65
CA GLU A 66 -7.76 15.96 -29.25
C GLU A 66 -7.54 16.95 -30.40
N THR A 67 -6.60 17.90 -30.24
CA THR A 67 -6.22 18.85 -31.29
C THR A 67 -5.60 18.13 -32.50
N LEU A 68 -4.73 17.14 -32.28
CA LEU A 68 -4.13 16.33 -33.35
C LEU A 68 -5.16 15.42 -34.06
N GLN A 69 -6.17 14.93 -33.34
CA GLN A 69 -7.24 14.08 -33.87
C GLN A 69 -8.28 14.88 -34.67
N SER A 70 -8.54 16.14 -34.29
CA SER A 70 -9.52 17.02 -34.92
C SER A 70 -8.95 17.96 -35.99
N PHE A 71 -7.61 17.96 -36.18
CA PHE A 71 -6.94 18.80 -37.16
C PHE A 71 -7.37 18.48 -38.61
N ASP A 72 -8.07 19.43 -39.25
CA ASP A 72 -8.30 19.38 -40.69
C ASP A 72 -7.00 19.72 -41.42
N ASN A 73 -6.51 18.77 -42.20
CA ASN A 73 -5.24 18.86 -42.92
C ASN A 73 -5.40 19.49 -44.32
N ARG A 74 -6.51 20.18 -44.58
CA ARG A 74 -6.79 20.89 -45.84
C ARG A 74 -6.78 22.40 -45.62
N ASP A 75 -6.25 23.13 -46.59
CA ASP A 75 -6.39 24.59 -46.66
C ASP A 75 -7.73 24.99 -47.31
N ASN A 76 -7.97 26.31 -47.41
CA ASN A 76 -9.15 26.89 -48.06
C ASN A 76 -9.27 26.55 -49.56
N ALA A 77 -8.23 25.98 -50.19
CA ALA A 77 -8.22 25.50 -51.57
C ALA A 77 -8.35 23.97 -51.66
N GLY A 78 -8.55 23.28 -50.53
CA GLY A 78 -8.64 21.82 -50.43
C GLY A 78 -7.30 21.09 -50.51
N MET A 79 -6.18 21.81 -50.57
CA MET A 79 -4.83 21.25 -50.69
C MET A 79 -4.30 20.80 -49.33
N LEU A 80 -3.49 19.73 -49.31
CA LEU A 80 -2.91 19.20 -48.08
C LEU A 80 -1.86 20.15 -47.51
N VAL A 81 -2.05 20.59 -46.26
CA VAL A 81 -1.14 21.51 -45.57
C VAL A 81 0.13 20.77 -45.10
N VAL A 82 -0.03 19.54 -44.61
CA VAL A 82 1.05 18.70 -44.09
C VAL A 82 0.97 17.27 -44.68
N PRO A 83 2.09 16.58 -44.96
CA PRO A 83 2.06 15.18 -45.37
C PRO A 83 1.35 14.29 -44.33
N PRO A 84 0.37 13.44 -44.71
CA PRO A 84 -0.33 12.57 -43.76
C PRO A 84 0.60 11.66 -42.93
N GLN A 85 1.75 11.28 -43.49
CA GLN A 85 2.78 10.49 -42.81
C GLN A 85 3.39 11.23 -41.60
N LYS A 86 3.42 12.57 -41.59
CA LYS A 86 3.90 13.36 -40.45
C LYS A 86 2.86 13.39 -39.32
N LEU A 87 1.57 13.50 -39.63
CA LEU A 87 0.51 13.40 -38.63
C LEU A 87 0.49 12.00 -37.97
N GLU A 88 0.72 10.96 -38.78
CA GLU A 88 0.90 9.59 -38.30
C GLU A 88 2.14 9.46 -37.40
N GLU A 89 3.26 10.08 -37.79
CA GLU A 89 4.51 10.08 -37.01
C GLU A 89 4.41 10.83 -35.68
N MET A 90 3.60 11.90 -35.61
CA MET A 90 3.30 12.61 -34.37
C MET A 90 2.43 11.73 -33.45
N ARG A 91 1.40 11.09 -33.99
CA ARG A 91 0.50 10.23 -33.21
C ARG A 91 1.21 9.00 -32.64
N ARG A 92 2.08 8.40 -33.44
CA ARG A 92 3.06 7.37 -33.04
C ARG A 92 3.89 7.81 -31.81
N ARG A 93 4.29 9.10 -31.75
CA ARG A 93 5.03 9.68 -30.61
C ARG A 93 4.13 9.92 -29.39
N PHE A 94 2.87 10.32 -29.55
CA PHE A 94 1.90 10.35 -28.44
C PHE A 94 1.77 8.99 -27.76
N SER A 95 1.61 7.91 -28.54
CA SER A 95 1.53 6.54 -28.02
C SER A 95 2.80 6.13 -27.26
N LYS A 96 4.00 6.47 -27.79
CA LYS A 96 5.28 6.28 -27.09
C LYS A 96 5.33 7.03 -25.76
N VAL A 97 5.06 8.35 -25.78
CA VAL A 97 5.06 9.22 -24.60
C VAL A 97 4.12 8.68 -23.52
N GLN A 98 2.91 8.26 -23.90
CA GLN A 98 1.94 7.66 -23.00
C GLN A 98 2.48 6.37 -22.36
N LEU A 99 3.06 5.47 -23.15
CA LEU A 99 3.64 4.20 -22.70
C LEU A 99 4.85 4.39 -21.76
N GLU A 100 5.79 5.26 -22.13
CA GLU A 100 6.99 5.53 -21.33
C GLU A 100 6.64 6.21 -19.99
N ASN A 101 5.70 7.15 -19.99
CA ASN A 101 5.16 7.75 -18.77
C ASN A 101 4.58 6.68 -17.83
N PHE A 102 3.76 5.75 -18.35
CA PHE A 102 3.25 4.62 -17.53
C PHE A 102 4.38 3.73 -16.99
N SER A 103 5.43 3.46 -17.77
CA SER A 103 6.58 2.67 -17.28
C SER A 103 7.30 3.39 -16.12
N ILE A 104 7.55 4.70 -16.24
CA ILE A 104 8.20 5.51 -15.19
C ILE A 104 7.36 5.51 -13.91
N ILE A 105 6.05 5.66 -14.03
CA ILE A 105 5.09 5.59 -12.92
C ILE A 105 5.21 4.26 -12.14
N VAL A 106 5.25 3.13 -12.84
CA VAL A 106 5.34 1.80 -12.24
C VAL A 106 6.69 1.58 -11.57
N GLU A 107 7.76 1.98 -12.25
CA GLU A 107 9.13 1.83 -11.78
C GLU A 107 9.40 2.71 -10.54
N TYR A 108 8.91 3.95 -10.55
CA TYR A 108 8.91 4.83 -9.37
C TYR A 108 8.18 4.19 -8.20
N TYR A 109 6.98 3.67 -8.41
CA TYR A 109 6.17 3.05 -7.35
C TYR A 109 6.84 1.82 -6.71
N CYS A 110 7.33 0.88 -7.53
CA CYS A 110 8.00 -0.32 -7.04
C CYS A 110 9.36 0.00 -6.39
N SER A 111 10.10 0.99 -6.91
CA SER A 111 11.38 1.44 -6.36
C SER A 111 11.21 2.15 -5.01
N SER A 112 10.28 3.11 -4.93
CA SER A 112 9.97 3.84 -3.70
C SER A 112 9.55 2.90 -2.58
N SER A 113 8.60 2.01 -2.87
CA SER A 113 8.10 1.04 -1.89
C SER A 113 9.21 0.06 -1.45
N SER A 114 10.11 -0.33 -2.37
CA SER A 114 11.27 -1.18 -2.05
C SER A 114 12.32 -0.45 -1.22
N ALA A 115 12.56 0.84 -1.46
CA ALA A 115 13.49 1.66 -0.67
C ALA A 115 13.01 1.78 0.78
N VAL A 116 11.73 2.12 0.98
CA VAL A 116 11.08 2.21 2.30
C VAL A 116 11.13 0.87 3.05
N PHE A 117 10.89 -0.25 2.37
CA PHE A 117 11.00 -1.59 2.97
C PHE A 117 12.45 -2.01 3.28
N SER A 118 13.42 -1.62 2.44
CA SER A 118 14.84 -1.86 2.69
C SER A 118 15.31 -1.11 3.93
N GLU A 119 14.93 0.17 4.06
CA GLU A 119 15.25 0.98 5.23
C GLU A 119 14.59 0.41 6.51
N LEU A 120 13.31 0.06 6.47
CA LEU A 120 12.64 -0.59 7.60
C LEU A 120 13.29 -1.93 7.98
N THR A 121 13.71 -2.74 7.00
CA THR A 121 14.43 -4.00 7.25
C THR A 121 15.73 -3.74 8.00
N SER A 122 16.46 -2.66 7.65
CA SER A 122 17.70 -2.29 8.33
C SER A 122 17.48 -1.94 9.82
N LYS A 123 16.36 -1.31 10.15
CA LYS A 123 15.99 -0.91 11.52
C LYS A 123 15.40 -2.06 12.36
N LEU A 124 14.57 -2.92 11.78
CA LEU A 124 13.99 -4.07 12.49
C LEU A 124 15.07 -5.00 13.07
N ASN A 125 16.14 -5.25 12.29
CA ASN A 125 17.32 -5.99 12.74
C ASN A 125 17.95 -5.45 14.04
N ILE A 126 17.79 -4.14 14.31
CA ILE A 126 18.36 -3.44 15.47
C ILE A 126 17.35 -3.48 16.63
N TRP A 127 16.08 -3.19 16.38
CA TRP A 127 15.05 -3.11 17.42
C TRP A 127 14.61 -4.46 17.98
N HIS A 128 14.79 -5.55 17.23
CA HIS A 128 14.32 -6.89 17.59
C HIS A 128 15.44 -7.83 18.10
N ILE A 129 16.49 -7.27 18.68
CA ILE A 129 17.49 -8.07 19.42
C ILE A 129 16.95 -8.45 20.81
N LYS A 130 17.43 -9.57 21.37
CA LYS A 130 17.19 -9.88 22.80
C LYS A 130 17.71 -8.72 23.66
N PHE A 131 16.85 -8.17 24.50
CA PHE A 131 17.07 -6.87 25.12
C PHE A 131 18.27 -6.85 26.08
N GLY A 132 18.96 -5.72 26.15
CA GLY A 132 20.08 -5.50 27.07
C GLY A 132 19.64 -4.91 28.41
N THR A 133 20.52 -4.13 29.03
CA THR A 133 20.18 -3.37 30.25
C THR A 133 19.13 -2.29 29.94
N LYS A 134 18.49 -1.75 30.98
CA LYS A 134 17.50 -0.67 30.85
C LYS A 134 17.97 0.44 29.91
N GLU A 135 19.20 0.92 30.09
CA GLU A 135 19.80 2.01 29.34
C GLU A 135 19.93 1.68 27.84
N THR A 136 20.25 0.42 27.50
CA THR A 136 20.29 -0.02 26.09
C THR A 136 18.89 -0.10 25.46
N VAL A 137 17.86 -0.42 26.25
CA VAL A 137 16.47 -0.43 25.76
C VAL A 137 15.92 0.99 25.64
N GLU A 138 16.34 1.92 26.51
CA GLU A 138 16.04 3.36 26.38
C GLU A 138 16.67 3.93 25.09
N LEU A 139 17.91 3.55 24.76
CA LEU A 139 18.54 3.90 23.48
C LEU A 139 17.81 3.29 22.26
N LEU A 140 17.32 2.05 22.36
CA LEU A 140 16.51 1.42 21.29
C LEU A 140 15.15 2.12 21.12
N GLN A 141 14.50 2.54 22.22
CA GLN A 141 13.26 3.31 22.16
C GLN A 141 13.48 4.70 21.55
N LEU A 142 14.60 5.36 21.89
CA LEU A 142 14.97 6.64 21.29
C LEU A 142 15.25 6.50 19.78
N ASP A 143 16.00 5.48 19.36
CA ASP A 143 16.23 5.21 17.93
C ASP A 143 14.92 4.89 17.17
N TRP A 144 14.00 4.17 17.80
CA TRP A 144 12.66 3.94 17.25
C TRP A 144 11.87 5.25 17.11
N HIS A 145 11.86 6.09 18.13
CA HIS A 145 11.14 7.37 18.13
C HIS A 145 11.71 8.34 17.09
N ASN A 146 13.04 8.49 17.03
CA ASN A 146 13.69 9.37 16.06
C ASN A 146 13.47 8.91 14.61
N PHE A 147 13.40 7.59 14.38
CA PHE A 147 13.14 7.06 13.04
C PHE A 147 11.65 7.12 12.63
N ILE A 148 10.72 6.78 13.54
CA ILE A 148 9.29 6.71 13.22
C ILE A 148 8.60 8.07 13.33
N GLU A 149 8.87 8.81 14.41
CA GLU A 149 8.21 10.08 14.72
C GLU A 149 9.00 11.28 14.20
N GLU A 150 10.27 11.49 14.59
CA GLU A 150 11.03 12.69 14.16
C GLU A 150 11.32 12.72 12.65
N LYS A 151 11.78 11.61 12.06
CA LYS A 151 11.90 11.48 10.59
C LYS A 151 10.53 11.38 9.89
N GLY A 152 9.46 11.10 10.63
CA GLY A 152 8.11 10.97 10.07
C GLY A 152 7.98 9.80 9.08
N PHE A 153 8.67 8.68 9.31
CA PHE A 153 8.72 7.54 8.38
C PHE A 153 7.33 7.01 7.99
N LEU A 154 6.38 6.98 8.93
CA LEU A 154 5.00 6.61 8.63
C LEU A 154 4.31 7.62 7.71
N GLY A 155 4.59 8.92 7.87
CA GLY A 155 4.12 9.97 6.97
C GLY A 155 4.68 9.83 5.55
N GLN A 156 5.97 9.51 5.41
CA GLN A 156 6.59 9.24 4.10
C GLN A 156 5.95 8.03 3.40
N LEU A 157 5.67 6.97 4.16
CA LEU A 157 4.95 5.77 3.70
C LEU A 157 3.50 6.09 3.31
N ASP A 158 2.82 6.95 4.05
CA ASP A 158 1.46 7.42 3.76
C ASP A 158 1.41 8.33 2.52
N THR A 159 2.40 9.21 2.32
CA THR A 159 2.55 9.99 1.08
C THR A 159 2.80 9.09 -0.14
N ALA A 160 3.66 8.07 -0.01
CA ALA A 160 3.89 7.12 -1.10
C ALA A 160 2.63 6.30 -1.46
N LEU A 161 1.78 5.97 -0.47
CA LEU A 161 0.47 5.36 -0.67
C LEU A 161 -0.51 6.30 -1.38
N GLU A 162 -0.57 7.57 -1.00
CA GLU A 162 -1.49 8.55 -1.62
C GLU A 162 -1.11 8.83 -3.08
N VAL A 163 0.18 8.98 -3.38
CA VAL A 163 0.69 9.07 -4.75
C VAL A 163 0.35 7.82 -5.56
N CYS A 164 0.49 6.64 -4.96
CA CYS A 164 0.09 5.36 -5.56
C CYS A 164 -1.41 5.31 -5.92
N GLU A 165 -2.31 5.60 -4.98
CA GLU A 165 -3.76 5.56 -5.25
C GLU A 165 -4.19 6.62 -6.27
N THR A 166 -3.61 7.82 -6.19
CA THR A 166 -3.81 8.88 -7.20
C THR A 166 -3.42 8.38 -8.58
N GLN A 167 -2.27 7.71 -8.69
CA GLN A 167 -1.71 7.29 -9.96
C GLN A 167 -2.39 6.05 -10.55
N LYS A 168 -2.83 5.12 -9.70
CA LYS A 168 -3.78 4.03 -10.01
C LYS A 168 -5.10 4.59 -10.55
N SER A 169 -5.66 5.63 -9.91
CA SER A 169 -6.89 6.29 -10.39
C SER A 169 -6.69 6.92 -11.76
N LYS A 170 -5.54 7.56 -12.01
CA LYS A 170 -5.17 8.10 -13.34
C LYS A 170 -5.02 7.00 -14.40
N MET A 171 -4.41 5.85 -14.06
CA MET A 171 -4.30 4.68 -14.96
C MET A 171 -5.67 4.11 -15.35
N ILE A 172 -6.55 3.85 -14.37
CA ILE A 172 -7.88 3.27 -14.60
C ILE A 172 -8.79 4.20 -15.44
N LYS A 173 -8.53 5.52 -15.40
CA LYS A 173 -9.29 6.54 -16.14
C LYS A 173 -8.68 6.92 -17.50
N ALA A 174 -7.57 6.30 -17.92
CA ALA A 174 -6.89 6.66 -19.15
C ALA A 174 -7.69 6.17 -20.38
N PRO A 175 -8.23 7.05 -21.24
CA PRO A 175 -9.24 6.69 -22.24
C PRO A 175 -8.73 5.78 -23.37
N ASN A 176 -7.41 5.61 -23.53
CA ASN A 176 -6.80 4.87 -24.64
C ASN A 176 -6.31 3.47 -24.24
N LEU A 177 -6.39 3.08 -22.96
CA LEU A 177 -5.96 1.77 -22.49
C LEU A 177 -7.13 1.04 -21.82
N GLU A 178 -7.69 0.07 -22.53
CA GLU A 178 -8.46 -1.03 -21.91
C GLU A 178 -7.50 -2.00 -21.19
N ILE A 179 -6.74 -1.47 -20.23
CA ILE A 179 -6.15 -2.29 -19.18
C ILE A 179 -7.31 -2.81 -18.33
N ASP A 180 -7.33 -4.12 -18.04
CA ASP A 180 -8.30 -4.69 -17.10
C ASP A 180 -8.21 -3.94 -15.74
N PRO A 181 -9.31 -3.26 -15.32
CA PRO A 181 -9.35 -2.59 -14.02
C PRO A 181 -9.14 -3.58 -12.86
N GLU A 182 -9.49 -4.85 -13.03
CA GLU A 182 -9.36 -5.86 -11.98
C GLU A 182 -7.92 -6.36 -11.80
N GLU A 183 -7.17 -6.66 -12.87
CA GLU A 183 -5.72 -6.94 -12.79
C GLU A 183 -4.91 -5.76 -12.22
N THR A 184 -5.30 -4.53 -12.58
CA THR A 184 -4.71 -3.31 -12.01
C THR A 184 -5.06 -3.15 -10.53
N ALA A 185 -6.31 -3.34 -10.15
CA ALA A 185 -6.71 -3.32 -8.74
C ALA A 185 -5.97 -4.40 -7.92
N LYS A 186 -5.84 -5.62 -8.47
CA LYS A 186 -5.08 -6.73 -7.85
C LYS A 186 -3.59 -6.41 -7.65
N LEU A 187 -2.97 -5.65 -8.56
CA LEU A 187 -1.58 -5.18 -8.42
C LEU A 187 -1.41 -4.34 -7.16
N PHE A 188 -2.21 -3.29 -7.01
CA PHE A 188 -2.11 -2.34 -5.91
C PHE A 188 -2.60 -2.93 -4.57
N LYS A 189 -3.66 -3.74 -4.60
CA LYS A 189 -4.24 -4.35 -3.39
C LYS A 189 -3.26 -5.22 -2.61
N MET A 190 -2.34 -5.92 -3.30
CA MET A 190 -1.31 -6.71 -2.62
C MET A 190 -0.37 -5.79 -1.82
N THR A 191 0.08 -4.68 -2.40
CA THR A 191 0.97 -3.72 -1.72
C THR A 191 0.30 -3.08 -0.52
N GLU A 192 -0.98 -2.66 -0.62
CA GLU A 192 -1.77 -2.17 0.52
C GLU A 192 -1.72 -3.15 1.71
N VAL A 193 -1.96 -4.45 1.44
CA VAL A 193 -1.95 -5.51 2.45
C VAL A 193 -0.55 -5.72 3.06
N GLN A 194 0.51 -5.61 2.27
CA GLN A 194 1.88 -5.72 2.80
C GLN A 194 2.26 -4.49 3.65
N ILE A 195 1.84 -3.29 3.25
CA ILE A 195 2.08 -2.04 4.00
C ILE A 195 1.31 -2.04 5.32
N ALA A 196 0.06 -2.50 5.34
CA ALA A 196 -0.72 -2.67 6.57
C ALA A 196 0.00 -3.55 7.60
N LYS A 197 0.57 -4.69 7.17
CA LYS A 197 1.41 -5.55 8.02
C LYS A 197 2.66 -4.82 8.53
N CYS A 198 3.32 -4.03 7.69
CA CYS A 198 4.49 -3.25 8.11
C CYS A 198 4.15 -2.26 9.23
N ARG A 199 3.00 -1.57 9.14
CA ARG A 199 2.50 -0.69 10.21
C ARG A 199 2.20 -1.45 11.50
N GLU A 200 1.55 -2.61 11.41
CA GLU A 200 1.31 -3.50 12.55
C GLU A 200 2.63 -3.89 13.24
N TYR A 201 3.68 -4.22 12.48
CA TYR A 201 4.99 -4.56 13.04
C TYR A 201 5.71 -3.40 13.71
N ILE A 202 5.70 -2.22 13.10
CA ILE A 202 6.27 -1.00 13.68
C ILE A 202 5.64 -0.71 15.06
N ASN A 203 4.31 -0.85 15.17
CA ASN A 203 3.58 -0.66 16.42
C ASN A 203 3.91 -1.73 17.46
N ASN A 204 3.89 -3.01 17.06
CA ASN A 204 4.22 -4.15 17.94
C ASN A 204 5.64 -4.04 18.55
N VAL A 205 6.61 -3.51 17.79
CA VAL A 205 7.97 -3.23 18.30
C VAL A 205 7.94 -2.16 19.40
N ASN A 206 7.22 -1.05 19.19
CA ASN A 206 7.08 0.02 20.18
C ASN A 206 6.43 -0.50 21.48
N ASP A 207 5.35 -1.26 21.35
CA ASP A 207 4.64 -1.84 22.50
C ASP A 207 5.52 -2.82 23.28
N THR A 208 6.36 -3.59 22.57
CA THR A 208 7.36 -4.48 23.19
C THR A 208 8.42 -3.67 23.95
N LEU A 209 9.02 -2.65 23.33
CA LEU A 209 10.01 -1.77 23.97
C LEU A 209 9.42 -1.09 25.23
N LYS A 210 8.21 -0.53 25.12
CA LYS A 210 7.46 0.07 26.24
C LYS A 210 7.22 -0.93 27.37
N LYS A 211 6.84 -2.17 27.05
CA LYS A 211 6.62 -3.25 28.05
C LYS A 211 7.91 -3.68 28.75
N VAL A 212 9.03 -3.72 28.03
CA VAL A 212 10.35 -4.04 28.61
C VAL A 212 10.81 -2.91 29.54
N LEU A 213 10.61 -1.64 29.15
CA LEU A 213 10.95 -0.48 29.97
C LEU A 213 10.08 -0.33 31.22
N SER A 214 8.76 -0.57 31.12
CA SER A 214 7.89 -0.58 32.30
C SER A 214 8.25 -1.72 33.25
N SER A 215 8.61 -2.90 32.73
CA SER A 215 9.12 -4.02 33.53
C SER A 215 10.44 -3.68 34.21
N TRP A 216 11.37 -3.00 33.53
CA TRP A 216 12.60 -2.49 34.14
C TRP A 216 12.33 -1.47 35.25
N ALA A 217 11.37 -0.56 35.08
CA ALA A 217 10.98 0.39 36.11
C ALA A 217 10.43 -0.31 37.36
N ILE A 218 9.45 -1.22 37.18
CA ILE A 218 8.86 -2.02 38.25
C ILE A 218 9.94 -2.86 38.97
N TYR A 219 10.86 -3.47 38.21
CA TYR A 219 11.95 -4.26 38.77
C TYR A 219 12.90 -3.41 39.61
N MET A 220 13.41 -2.31 39.05
CA MET A 220 14.39 -1.44 39.70
C MET A 220 13.84 -0.73 40.94
N GLU A 221 12.58 -0.28 40.91
CA GLU A 221 11.93 0.31 42.08
C GLU A 221 11.76 -0.75 43.19
N ASN A 222 11.07 -1.86 42.90
CA ASN A 222 10.72 -2.83 43.93
C ASN A 222 11.96 -3.57 44.47
N ILE A 223 12.99 -3.84 43.67
CA ILE A 223 14.20 -4.51 44.16
C ILE A 223 14.96 -3.65 45.17
N GLN A 224 15.04 -2.33 44.97
CA GLN A 224 15.72 -1.43 45.91
C GLN A 224 14.90 -1.26 47.20
N LEU A 225 13.58 -1.08 47.08
CA LEU A 225 12.68 -0.99 48.24
C LEU A 225 12.72 -2.28 49.08
N LEU A 226 12.62 -3.45 48.45
CA LEU A 226 12.68 -4.75 49.15
C LEU A 226 14.08 -5.05 49.71
N LYS A 227 15.17 -4.70 49.02
CA LYS A 227 16.55 -4.82 49.56
C LYS A 227 16.70 -4.00 50.84
N SER A 228 16.29 -2.72 50.81
CA SER A 228 16.38 -1.81 51.96
C SER A 228 15.55 -2.29 53.15
N TRP A 229 14.27 -2.60 52.92
CA TRP A 229 13.36 -3.07 53.98
C TRP A 229 13.80 -4.41 54.61
N LEU A 230 14.33 -5.35 53.81
CA LEU A 230 14.83 -6.62 54.31
C LEU A 230 16.07 -6.48 55.21
N GLU A 231 16.93 -5.50 54.98
CA GLU A 231 18.09 -5.24 55.85
C GLU A 231 17.72 -4.40 57.09
N GLU A 232 16.74 -3.50 57.00
CA GLU A 232 16.20 -2.76 58.15
C GLU A 232 15.49 -3.69 59.14
N THR A 233 14.56 -4.53 58.64
CA THR A 233 13.83 -5.54 59.43
C THR A 233 14.77 -6.54 60.12
N ARG A 234 15.99 -6.71 59.60
CA ARG A 234 17.03 -7.56 60.18
C ARG A 234 17.81 -6.90 61.32
N LYS A 235 17.96 -5.58 61.31
CA LYS A 235 18.66 -4.81 62.35
C LYS A 235 17.79 -4.54 63.57
N ASP A 236 16.54 -4.14 63.35
CA ASP A 236 15.66 -3.58 64.39
C ASP A 236 14.94 -4.66 65.25
N HIS A 237 15.57 -5.82 65.43
CA HIS A 237 15.12 -6.96 66.25
C HIS A 237 13.61 -7.29 66.16
N PHE A 238 13.05 -7.32 64.94
CA PHE A 238 11.70 -7.85 64.68
C PHE A 238 10.59 -7.24 65.57
N LYS A 239 10.46 -5.90 65.55
CA LYS A 239 9.19 -5.26 65.96
C LYS A 239 8.01 -5.89 65.21
N LYS A 240 6.88 -6.10 65.90
CA LYS A 240 5.66 -6.79 65.41
C LYS A 240 5.18 -6.20 64.07
N ILE A 241 5.56 -6.83 62.95
CA ILE A 241 5.17 -6.39 61.60
C ILE A 241 3.66 -6.54 61.46
N SER A 242 2.96 -5.46 61.10
CA SER A 242 1.50 -5.50 60.94
C SER A 242 1.07 -6.38 59.75
N PRO A 243 -0.09 -7.06 59.79
CA PRO A 243 -0.59 -7.85 58.66
C PRO A 243 -0.73 -7.05 57.37
N GLU A 244 -1.14 -5.78 57.46
CA GLU A 244 -1.34 -4.86 56.34
C GLU A 244 0.01 -4.48 55.71
N THR A 245 1.00 -4.18 56.54
CA THR A 245 2.38 -3.93 56.12
C THR A 245 2.95 -5.15 55.39
N LEU A 246 2.74 -6.35 55.96
CA LEU A 246 3.18 -7.60 55.35
C LEU A 246 2.45 -7.88 54.03
N ALA A 247 1.15 -7.57 53.91
CA ALA A 247 0.38 -7.72 52.68
C ALA A 247 0.89 -6.78 51.57
N ALA A 248 1.16 -5.51 51.89
CA ALA A 248 1.74 -4.54 50.94
C ALA A 248 3.10 -5.01 50.39
N TRP A 249 3.99 -5.51 51.27
CA TRP A 249 5.28 -6.06 50.83
C TRP A 249 5.16 -7.39 50.07
N ASN A 250 4.19 -8.25 50.37
CA ASN A 250 3.89 -9.43 49.54
C ASN A 250 3.46 -9.04 48.12
N SER A 251 2.63 -8.00 47.98
CA SER A 251 2.22 -7.48 46.67
C SER A 251 3.44 -6.97 45.87
N ARG A 252 4.28 -6.12 46.47
CA ARG A 252 5.54 -5.64 45.85
C ARG A 252 6.49 -6.77 45.48
N HIS A 253 6.59 -7.80 46.34
CA HIS A 253 7.39 -9.00 46.06
C HIS A 253 6.83 -9.80 44.87
N GLY A 254 5.51 -9.90 44.75
CA GLY A 254 4.83 -10.47 43.58
C GLY A 254 5.17 -9.72 42.29
N SER A 255 4.90 -8.41 42.25
CA SER A 255 5.17 -7.56 41.07
C SER A 255 6.65 -7.55 40.66
N LEU A 256 7.57 -7.59 41.62
CA LEU A 256 9.01 -7.73 41.32
C LEU A 256 9.34 -9.06 40.63
N ASN A 257 8.72 -10.16 41.06
CA ASN A 257 8.95 -11.47 40.44
C ASN A 257 8.32 -11.57 39.05
N GLU A 258 7.13 -11.00 38.85
CA GLU A 258 6.48 -10.93 37.54
C GLU A 258 7.34 -10.16 36.54
N ALA A 259 7.71 -8.92 36.88
CA ALA A 259 8.59 -8.10 36.05
C ALA A 259 9.98 -8.75 35.86
N GLY A 260 10.56 -9.32 36.92
CA GLY A 260 11.85 -10.00 36.87
C GLY A 260 11.85 -11.24 35.96
N ASN A 261 10.80 -12.06 36.00
CA ASN A 261 10.66 -13.23 35.12
C ASN A 261 10.50 -12.82 33.66
N PHE A 262 9.64 -11.83 33.38
CA PHE A 262 9.48 -11.29 32.02
C PHE A 262 10.79 -10.72 31.47
N LEU A 263 11.58 -10.01 32.29
CA LEU A 263 12.91 -9.54 31.90
C LEU A 263 13.89 -10.68 31.65
N ILE A 264 13.86 -11.78 32.42
CA ILE A 264 14.72 -12.95 32.20
C ILE A 264 14.42 -13.63 30.84
N GLU A 265 13.14 -13.69 30.45
CA GLU A 265 12.70 -14.31 29.20
C GLU A 265 13.02 -13.43 27.97
N SER A 266 12.72 -12.14 28.06
CA SER A 266 12.86 -11.16 26.96
C SER A 266 14.29 -10.64 26.75
N SER A 267 15.16 -10.68 27.77
CA SER A 267 16.52 -10.16 27.68
C SER A 267 17.52 -11.17 27.08
N ASN A 268 18.73 -10.67 26.79
CA ASN A 268 19.87 -11.48 26.39
C ASN A 268 20.40 -12.36 27.55
N ALA A 269 21.25 -13.33 27.22
CA ALA A 269 21.71 -14.34 28.18
C ALA A 269 22.48 -13.77 29.37
N GLU A 270 23.24 -12.69 29.18
CA GLU A 270 24.01 -12.01 30.24
C GLU A 270 23.07 -11.30 31.23
N VAL A 271 22.19 -10.44 30.69
CA VAL A 271 21.23 -9.65 31.46
C VAL A 271 20.23 -10.56 32.16
N GLY A 272 19.66 -11.54 31.46
CA GLY A 272 18.74 -12.53 32.06
C GLY A 272 19.41 -13.36 33.17
N SER A 273 20.69 -13.72 33.02
CA SER A 273 21.44 -14.41 34.08
C SER A 273 21.68 -13.51 35.30
N SER A 274 21.99 -12.23 35.07
CA SER A 274 22.17 -11.23 36.14
C SER A 274 20.88 -11.01 36.94
N VAL A 275 19.77 -10.71 36.25
CA VAL A 275 18.43 -10.52 36.84
C VAL A 275 18.01 -11.78 37.59
N SER A 276 18.17 -12.97 37.00
CA SER A 276 17.87 -14.26 37.66
C SER A 276 18.71 -14.47 38.92
N GLY A 277 20.00 -14.11 38.89
CA GLY A 277 20.92 -14.22 40.03
C GLY A 277 20.51 -13.30 41.20
N GLU A 278 20.17 -12.05 40.92
CA GLU A 278 19.64 -11.08 41.88
C GLU A 278 18.29 -11.54 42.48
N LEU A 279 17.34 -11.92 41.62
CA LEU A 279 16.00 -12.35 42.02
C LEU A 279 16.07 -13.61 42.92
N LYS A 280 16.90 -14.60 42.55
CA LYS A 280 17.17 -15.80 43.38
C LYS A 280 17.76 -15.45 44.74
N LYS A 281 18.69 -14.48 44.84
CA LYS A 281 19.26 -14.02 46.11
C LYS A 281 18.19 -13.36 46.99
N LEU A 282 17.38 -12.47 46.42
CA LEU A 282 16.31 -11.77 47.14
C LEU A 282 15.22 -12.74 47.61
N ASN A 283 14.73 -13.62 46.74
CA ASN A 283 13.71 -14.62 47.06
C ASN A 283 14.13 -15.56 48.20
N ARG A 284 15.42 -15.92 48.29
CA ARG A 284 15.96 -16.67 49.44
C ARG A 284 15.93 -15.88 50.74
N LYS A 285 16.19 -14.57 50.72
CA LYS A 285 16.06 -13.70 51.92
C LYS A 285 14.59 -13.56 52.32
N TRP A 286 13.72 -13.25 51.36
CA TRP A 286 12.28 -13.13 51.53
C TRP A 286 11.65 -14.39 52.14
N ALA A 287 11.93 -15.56 51.58
CA ALA A 287 11.40 -16.84 52.08
C ALA A 287 11.86 -17.16 53.51
N LYS A 288 13.07 -16.72 53.93
CA LYS A 288 13.52 -16.84 55.32
C LYS A 288 12.74 -15.90 56.25
N LEU A 289 12.49 -14.66 55.82
CA LEU A 289 11.68 -13.70 56.57
C LEU A 289 10.26 -14.23 56.78
N ILE A 290 9.56 -14.59 55.71
CA ILE A 290 8.17 -15.08 55.76
C ILE A 290 8.04 -16.33 56.65
N LYS A 291 9.02 -17.24 56.63
CA LYS A 291 9.04 -18.40 57.55
C LYS A 291 9.15 -17.96 59.01
N LYS A 292 10.03 -17.00 59.32
CA LYS A 292 10.19 -16.45 60.67
C LYS A 292 8.93 -15.70 61.14
N THR A 293 8.39 -14.80 60.33
CA THR A 293 7.16 -14.04 60.64
C THR A 293 5.97 -14.99 60.89
N LYS A 294 5.78 -16.03 60.07
CA LYS A 294 4.73 -17.04 60.28
C LYS A 294 4.90 -17.81 61.58
N PHE A 295 6.14 -18.10 62.00
CA PHE A 295 6.42 -18.75 63.27
C PHE A 295 6.09 -17.83 64.46
N GLU A 296 6.53 -16.57 64.42
CA GLU A 296 6.26 -15.58 65.47
C GLU A 296 4.78 -15.22 65.58
N MET A 297 4.06 -15.05 64.46
CA MET A 297 2.60 -14.86 64.48
C MET A 297 1.87 -16.07 65.06
N LYS A 298 2.37 -17.30 64.85
CA LYS A 298 1.80 -18.50 65.48
C LYS A 298 2.09 -18.51 66.98
N LEU A 299 3.31 -18.16 67.40
CA LEU A 299 3.69 -18.05 68.81
C LEU A 299 2.84 -17.00 69.55
N LEU A 300 2.67 -15.82 68.95
CA LEU A 300 1.81 -14.76 69.47
C LEU A 300 0.36 -15.21 69.61
N ARG A 301 -0.21 -15.94 68.63
CA ARG A 301 -1.55 -16.51 68.79
C ARG A 301 -1.62 -17.55 69.90
N MET A 302 -0.62 -18.40 70.06
CA MET A 302 -0.58 -19.37 71.17
C MET A 302 -0.50 -18.66 72.53
N GLN A 303 0.24 -17.55 72.62
CA GLN A 303 0.29 -16.71 73.83
C GLN A 303 -1.02 -15.95 74.08
N GLU A 304 -1.67 -15.43 73.03
CA GLU A 304 -2.99 -14.78 73.12
C GLU A 304 -4.11 -15.81 73.45
N GLU A 305 -4.00 -17.06 72.98
CA GLU A 305 -4.88 -18.19 73.31
C GLU A 305 -4.67 -18.65 74.77
N GLU A 306 -3.42 -18.81 75.23
CA GLU A 306 -3.09 -19.09 76.65
C GLU A 306 -3.55 -17.96 77.57
N MET A 307 -3.36 -16.69 77.19
CA MET A 307 -3.79 -15.55 77.99
C MET A 307 -5.32 -15.43 78.06
N LYS A 308 -6.05 -15.79 76.99
CA LYS A 308 -7.50 -15.92 77.01
C LYS A 308 -7.98 -17.05 77.90
N LEU A 309 -7.34 -18.22 77.84
CA LEU A 309 -7.61 -19.34 78.75
C LEU A 309 -7.39 -19.00 80.23
N VAL A 310 -6.51 -18.02 80.53
CA VAL A 310 -6.33 -17.48 81.89
C VAL A 310 -7.43 -16.48 82.27
N THR A 311 -7.97 -15.69 81.33
CA THR A 311 -9.07 -14.74 81.61
C THR A 311 -10.47 -15.37 81.60
N ASP A 312 -10.69 -16.42 80.82
CA ASP A 312 -12.01 -17.07 80.68
C ASP A 312 -12.42 -17.89 81.93
N ASN A 313 -11.54 -18.01 82.93
CA ASN A 313 -11.88 -18.56 84.25
C ASN A 313 -12.65 -17.58 85.16
N ASP A 314 -12.77 -16.30 84.79
CA ASP A 314 -13.55 -15.28 85.51
C ASP A 314 -14.62 -14.63 84.60
N GLY A 315 -15.64 -15.42 84.20
CA GLY A 315 -16.84 -14.88 83.56
C GLY A 315 -17.52 -15.79 82.54
N ASN A 316 -18.56 -16.50 82.96
CA ASN A 316 -19.40 -17.34 82.10
C ASN A 316 -20.61 -16.56 81.52
N VAL A 317 -21.17 -17.10 80.43
CA VAL A 317 -22.60 -17.15 80.04
C VAL A 317 -22.99 -16.52 78.68
N GLU A 318 -23.71 -17.36 77.92
CA GLU A 318 -24.61 -17.15 76.75
C GLU A 318 -24.09 -17.02 75.32
N SER A 319 -24.79 -17.73 74.43
CA SER A 319 -24.68 -17.68 72.97
C SER A 319 -26.02 -17.25 72.36
N SER A 320 -26.04 -16.72 71.12
CA SER A 320 -27.15 -17.04 70.20
C SER A 320 -26.95 -16.75 68.70
N ARG A 321 -27.41 -17.75 67.95
CA ARG A 321 -27.84 -17.95 66.55
C ARG A 321 -27.98 -16.79 65.54
N LYS A 322 -27.72 -17.19 64.28
CA LYS A 322 -28.18 -16.67 62.97
C LYS A 322 -29.68 -16.34 62.89
N SER A 323 -30.05 -15.40 62.00
CA SER A 323 -30.89 -15.66 60.79
C SER A 323 -31.20 -14.39 59.94
N ASN A 324 -31.27 -14.52 58.61
CA ASN A 324 -31.97 -13.59 57.70
C ASN A 324 -33.51 -13.74 57.85
N PRO A 325 -34.33 -12.85 57.24
CA PRO A 325 -35.08 -13.32 56.06
C PRO A 325 -35.34 -12.27 54.94
N ASP A 326 -35.90 -12.77 53.84
CA ASP A 326 -36.23 -12.13 52.55
C ASP A 326 -37.64 -11.46 52.47
N VAL A 327 -37.90 -10.70 51.38
CA VAL A 327 -39.17 -10.64 50.58
C VAL A 327 -40.45 -10.09 51.29
N PHE A 328 -41.39 -9.29 50.73
CA PHE A 328 -41.69 -8.62 49.44
C PHE A 328 -42.75 -7.51 49.71
N ASN A 329 -42.96 -6.54 48.80
CA ASN A 329 -44.26 -6.15 48.19
C ASN A 329 -44.37 -4.68 47.66
N ASN A 330 -45.02 -4.56 46.50
CA ASN A 330 -45.55 -3.36 45.80
C ASN A 330 -46.92 -2.91 46.41
N PRO A 331 -47.72 -1.92 45.87
CA PRO A 331 -47.60 -1.11 44.63
C PRO A 331 -47.93 0.41 44.76
N VAL A 332 -47.84 1.17 43.63
CA VAL A 332 -48.93 1.97 42.98
C VAL A 332 -48.39 3.14 42.09
N GLU A 333 -48.90 3.15 40.85
CA GLU A 333 -49.01 4.15 39.74
C GLU A 333 -49.04 5.68 39.98
N PRO A 334 -49.16 6.55 38.92
CA PRO A 334 -48.71 6.46 37.50
C PRO A 334 -48.13 7.81 36.93
N SER A 335 -47.69 7.85 35.65
CA SER A 335 -48.19 8.83 34.61
C SER A 335 -47.26 9.09 33.38
N LYS A 336 -47.90 9.21 32.20
CA LYS A 336 -47.56 9.99 30.97
C LYS A 336 -46.53 9.51 29.91
N GLU A 337 -47.04 8.68 28.98
CA GLU A 337 -47.35 8.98 27.56
C GLU A 337 -46.39 9.60 26.50
N LEU A 338 -46.49 8.98 25.30
CA LEU A 338 -46.30 9.46 23.90
C LEU A 338 -44.85 9.60 23.36
N SER A 339 -44.54 9.26 22.08
CA SER A 339 -45.43 9.07 20.92
C SER A 339 -45.02 7.98 19.88
N LYS A 340 -45.97 7.68 18.98
CA LYS A 340 -45.97 6.81 17.77
C LYS A 340 -45.64 7.64 16.50
N MET A 341 -45.46 7.18 15.25
CA MET A 341 -45.22 5.89 14.53
C MET A 341 -45.00 6.23 13.02
N CYS A 342 -44.48 5.31 12.19
CA CYS A 342 -44.38 5.44 10.70
C CYS A 342 -45.78 5.54 10.03
N PHE A 343 -45.99 5.98 8.77
CA PHE A 343 -45.45 5.56 7.45
C PHE A 343 -45.87 6.56 6.33
N GLU A 344 -45.34 6.45 5.09
CA GLU A 344 -46.08 6.06 3.85
C GLU A 344 -45.30 6.36 2.53
N LYS A 345 -45.74 5.79 1.39
CA LYS A 345 -45.16 5.82 0.03
C LYS A 345 -45.82 6.85 -0.90
N ALA A 346 -45.19 7.15 -2.05
CA ALA A 346 -45.86 7.34 -3.35
C ALA A 346 -44.87 7.15 -4.54
N GLU A 347 -45.39 7.05 -5.76
CA GLU A 347 -44.74 6.66 -7.03
C GLU A 347 -45.21 7.58 -8.19
N ILE A 348 -44.58 7.54 -9.38
CA ILE A 348 -45.09 7.84 -10.78
C ILE A 348 -44.04 8.51 -11.73
N VAL A 349 -44.16 8.24 -13.05
CA VAL A 349 -43.23 8.38 -14.21
C VAL A 349 -44.08 8.53 -15.52
N PRO A 350 -43.66 9.04 -16.73
CA PRO A 350 -42.39 9.61 -17.27
C PRO A 350 -42.57 11.04 -17.92
N THR A 351 -41.67 11.51 -18.83
CA THR A 351 -41.96 11.92 -20.25
C THR A 351 -40.78 12.60 -20.99
N SER A 352 -40.61 12.25 -22.29
CA SER A 352 -40.19 13.11 -23.45
C SER A 352 -39.03 12.63 -24.31
N LEU A 353 -39.32 12.55 -25.61
CA LEU A 353 -38.40 12.36 -26.75
C LEU A 353 -37.60 13.64 -27.06
N GLN A 354 -36.49 13.49 -27.79
CA GLN A 354 -36.20 14.33 -28.96
C GLN A 354 -35.23 13.63 -29.94
N THR A 355 -35.54 13.75 -31.23
CA THR A 355 -34.77 13.33 -32.41
C THR A 355 -34.25 14.57 -33.12
N ASP A 356 -33.11 14.50 -33.82
CA ASP A 356 -32.81 15.36 -34.98
C ASP A 356 -31.59 14.84 -35.79
N PRO A 357 -31.30 15.32 -37.03
CA PRO A 357 -31.23 14.41 -38.17
C PRO A 357 -29.88 14.39 -38.95
N CYS A 358 -29.82 13.51 -39.95
CA CYS A 358 -28.67 13.32 -40.84
C CYS A 358 -28.28 14.57 -41.65
N THR A 359 -26.97 14.78 -41.80
CA THR A 359 -26.37 15.56 -42.89
C THR A 359 -26.09 14.67 -44.11
N PRO A 360 -26.06 15.20 -45.35
CA PRO A 360 -25.88 14.38 -46.55
C PRO A 360 -24.39 14.08 -46.81
N ASP A 361 -24.04 12.81 -46.93
CA ASP A 361 -22.70 12.40 -47.41
C ASP A 361 -22.52 12.67 -48.91
N GLU A 362 -21.29 13.01 -49.30
CA GLU A 362 -20.89 13.15 -50.69
C GLU A 362 -20.86 11.78 -51.38
N PHE A 363 -21.62 11.61 -52.46
CA PHE A 363 -21.66 10.36 -53.23
C PHE A 363 -20.37 10.16 -54.03
N PHE A 364 -19.52 9.23 -53.56
CA PHE A 364 -18.47 8.63 -54.36
C PHE A 364 -19.05 7.59 -55.34
N SER A 365 -18.24 7.14 -56.30
CA SER A 365 -18.65 6.07 -57.22
C SER A 365 -18.44 4.68 -56.61
N GLU A 366 -19.27 3.70 -56.96
CA GLU A 366 -19.19 2.34 -56.40
C GLU A 366 -17.81 1.69 -56.54
N ASP A 367 -17.15 1.91 -57.69
CA ASP A 367 -15.78 1.44 -57.93
C ASP A 367 -14.72 2.16 -57.05
N GLU A 368 -14.98 3.42 -56.67
CA GLU A 368 -14.10 4.24 -55.85
C GLU A 368 -14.21 3.89 -54.36
N ASP A 369 -15.43 3.68 -53.84
CA ASP A 369 -15.65 3.18 -52.47
C ASP A 369 -15.05 1.78 -52.29
N LYS A 370 -15.19 0.92 -53.30
CA LYS A 370 -14.61 -0.43 -53.34
C LYS A 370 -13.08 -0.39 -53.37
N LEU A 371 -12.49 0.55 -54.12
CA LEU A 371 -11.05 0.79 -54.14
C LEU A 371 -10.55 1.35 -52.80
N ASN A 372 -11.31 2.26 -52.18
CA ASN A 372 -11.01 2.86 -50.88
C ASN A 372 -10.99 1.79 -49.77
N PHE A 373 -12.03 0.95 -49.70
CA PHE A 373 -12.09 -0.18 -48.77
C PHE A 373 -10.91 -1.15 -48.94
N GLU A 374 -10.62 -1.61 -50.16
CA GLU A 374 -9.56 -2.59 -50.40
C GLU A 374 -8.15 -1.99 -50.15
N LYS A 375 -7.98 -0.67 -50.31
CA LYS A 375 -6.77 0.06 -49.91
C LYS A 375 -6.64 0.15 -48.40
N ALA A 376 -7.68 0.57 -47.69
CA ALA A 376 -7.70 0.67 -46.23
C ALA A 376 -7.52 -0.70 -45.57
N TYR A 377 -8.14 -1.75 -46.12
CA TYR A 377 -7.96 -3.14 -45.70
C TYR A 377 -6.49 -3.57 -45.83
N LYS A 378 -5.84 -3.32 -46.98
CA LYS A 378 -4.42 -3.68 -47.19
C LYS A 378 -3.47 -2.89 -46.30
N GLU A 379 -3.76 -1.63 -46.02
CA GLU A 379 -2.99 -0.80 -45.09
C GLU A 379 -3.07 -1.37 -43.66
N LEU A 380 -4.29 -1.63 -43.18
CA LEU A 380 -4.57 -2.24 -41.88
C LEU A 380 -3.91 -3.63 -41.76
N GLU A 381 -4.09 -4.49 -42.76
CA GLU A 381 -3.48 -5.83 -42.85
C GLU A 381 -1.95 -5.78 -42.75
N THR A 382 -1.31 -4.87 -43.50
CA THR A 382 0.14 -4.68 -43.49
C THR A 382 0.65 -4.31 -42.11
N ILE A 383 -0.09 -3.45 -41.39
CA ILE A 383 0.26 -3.00 -40.04
C ILE A 383 0.07 -4.11 -39.01
N ILE A 384 -1.04 -4.85 -39.05
CA ILE A 384 -1.28 -6.02 -38.19
C ILE A 384 -0.14 -7.03 -38.36
N LEU A 385 0.20 -7.40 -39.60
CA LEU A 385 1.30 -8.33 -39.89
C LEU A 385 2.65 -7.83 -39.35
N LYS A 386 2.91 -6.52 -39.46
CA LYS A 386 4.15 -5.91 -38.95
C LYS A 386 4.20 -5.91 -37.43
N ALA A 387 3.11 -5.57 -36.75
CA ALA A 387 3.01 -5.60 -35.29
C ALA A 387 3.09 -7.04 -34.75
N MET A 388 2.36 -7.98 -35.34
CA MET A 388 2.46 -9.40 -35.01
C MET A 388 3.88 -9.95 -35.25
N HIS A 389 4.61 -9.46 -36.26
CA HIS A 389 6.01 -9.84 -36.47
C HIS A 389 6.94 -9.26 -35.39
N LEU A 390 6.77 -7.99 -34.99
CA LEU A 390 7.54 -7.35 -33.91
C LEU A 390 7.34 -8.07 -32.57
N VAL A 391 6.10 -8.48 -32.28
CA VAL A 391 5.69 -9.08 -31.00
C VAL A 391 5.88 -10.61 -30.96
N GLY A 392 5.67 -11.30 -32.09
CA GLY A 392 5.80 -12.77 -32.18
C GLY A 392 7.24 -13.30 -32.08
N GLN A 393 8.25 -12.42 -32.13
CA GLN A 393 9.64 -12.80 -31.88
C GLN A 393 9.89 -13.07 -30.39
N LYS A 394 9.62 -14.30 -29.96
CA LYS A 394 9.72 -14.78 -28.57
C LYS A 394 11.17 -14.87 -28.04
N THR A 395 11.86 -13.73 -27.93
CA THR A 395 13.22 -13.62 -27.39
C THR A 395 13.23 -13.50 -25.88
N ILE A 396 13.90 -14.44 -25.20
CA ILE A 396 13.96 -14.62 -23.73
C ILE A 396 14.98 -13.65 -23.08
N SER A 397 15.16 -12.45 -23.65
CA SER A 397 16.16 -11.46 -23.18
C SER A 397 15.49 -10.25 -22.55
N GLU A 398 16.16 -9.57 -21.63
CA GLU A 398 15.66 -8.36 -20.93
C GLU A 398 15.59 -7.10 -21.82
N GLU A 399 15.94 -7.19 -23.11
CA GLU A 399 15.82 -6.11 -24.10
C GLU A 399 14.66 -6.27 -25.14
N PRO A 400 13.37 -6.50 -24.80
CA PRO A 400 12.27 -6.45 -25.78
C PRO A 400 11.65 -5.05 -25.97
N HIS A 401 11.91 -4.11 -25.05
CA HIS A 401 11.08 -2.90 -24.85
C HIS A 401 10.81 -2.12 -26.15
N SER A 402 11.87 -1.79 -26.90
CA SER A 402 11.79 -1.03 -28.14
C SER A 402 10.95 -1.72 -29.23
N LYS A 403 10.84 -3.07 -29.25
CA LYS A 403 9.99 -3.79 -30.23
C LYS A 403 8.51 -3.65 -29.91
N TYR A 404 8.16 -3.76 -28.63
CA TYR A 404 6.77 -3.58 -28.17
C TYR A 404 6.34 -2.11 -28.24
N GLU A 405 7.26 -1.19 -27.97
CA GLU A 405 7.08 0.25 -28.20
C GLU A 405 6.83 0.53 -29.68
N GLU A 406 7.68 0.02 -30.60
CA GLU A 406 7.48 0.16 -32.05
C GLU A 406 6.12 -0.41 -32.46
N ALA A 407 5.78 -1.62 -32.01
CA ALA A 407 4.50 -2.28 -32.29
C ALA A 407 3.29 -1.49 -31.77
N PHE A 408 3.34 -0.96 -30.54
CA PHE A 408 2.28 -0.11 -29.96
C PHE A 408 2.10 1.17 -30.79
N SER A 409 3.22 1.71 -31.26
CA SER A 409 3.24 2.97 -31.99
C SER A 409 2.72 2.87 -33.43
N ILE A 410 2.76 1.68 -34.05
CA ILE A 410 2.16 1.43 -35.38
C ILE A 410 0.71 0.94 -35.33
N LEU A 411 0.25 0.37 -34.21
CA LEU A 411 -1.14 -0.03 -33.97
C LEU A 411 -2.02 1.18 -33.58
N ASP A 412 -1.96 2.24 -34.38
CA ASP A 412 -2.72 3.46 -34.15
C ASP A 412 -4.24 3.26 -34.38
N THR A 413 -5.04 3.70 -33.41
CA THR A 413 -6.50 3.55 -33.44
C THR A 413 -7.17 4.31 -34.59
N ASN A 414 -6.55 5.35 -35.15
CA ASN A 414 -7.12 6.01 -36.32
C ASN A 414 -6.95 5.23 -37.62
N ILE A 415 -6.07 4.23 -37.69
CA ILE A 415 -5.96 3.37 -38.87
C ILE A 415 -7.13 2.37 -38.89
N LEU A 416 -7.46 1.81 -37.72
CA LEU A 416 -8.72 1.07 -37.54
C LEU A 416 -9.94 1.97 -37.84
N SER A 417 -9.97 3.22 -37.36
CA SER A 417 -11.11 4.12 -37.61
C SER A 417 -11.28 4.50 -39.10
N LYS A 418 -10.18 4.69 -39.84
CA LYS A 418 -10.20 4.87 -41.31
C LYS A 418 -10.77 3.63 -42.01
N PHE A 419 -10.34 2.43 -41.62
CA PHE A 419 -10.85 1.17 -42.16
C PHE A 419 -12.35 1.00 -41.89
N LEU A 420 -12.80 1.20 -40.66
CA LEU A 420 -14.21 1.10 -40.28
C LEU A 420 -15.09 2.10 -41.05
N LYS A 421 -14.62 3.34 -41.25
CA LYS A 421 -15.33 4.33 -42.08
C LYS A 421 -15.46 3.87 -43.54
N ALA A 422 -14.37 3.37 -44.15
CA ALA A 422 -14.41 2.86 -45.52
C ALA A 422 -15.30 1.59 -45.65
N ALA A 423 -15.35 0.76 -44.61
CA ALA A 423 -16.24 -0.39 -44.55
C ALA A 423 -17.71 0.02 -44.50
N GLU A 424 -18.10 0.99 -43.66
CA GLU A 424 -19.47 1.49 -43.58
C GLU A 424 -19.91 2.26 -44.85
N GLN A 425 -19.01 3.05 -45.45
CA GLN A 425 -19.24 3.69 -46.75
C GLN A 425 -19.55 2.65 -47.83
N LEU A 426 -18.70 1.63 -47.98
CA LEU A 426 -18.94 0.54 -48.94
C LEU A 426 -20.20 -0.27 -48.59
N LYS A 427 -20.48 -0.55 -47.31
CA LYS A 427 -21.73 -1.19 -46.88
C LYS A 427 -22.96 -0.37 -47.22
N SER A 428 -22.89 0.96 -47.34
CA SER A 428 -24.08 1.77 -47.64
C SER A 428 -24.66 1.44 -49.02
N ILE A 429 -23.80 1.24 -50.03
CA ILE A 429 -24.14 1.07 -51.45
C ILE A 429 -24.37 -0.37 -51.92
N LEU A 430 -23.80 -1.37 -51.23
CA LEU A 430 -23.79 -2.78 -51.68
C LEU A 430 -25.14 -3.52 -51.58
N SER A 431 -25.29 -4.66 -52.27
CA SER A 431 -26.41 -5.58 -52.05
C SER A 431 -26.27 -6.38 -50.73
N ALA A 432 -27.36 -6.96 -50.23
CA ALA A 432 -27.37 -7.68 -48.94
C ALA A 432 -26.35 -8.83 -48.85
N HIS A 433 -26.07 -9.52 -49.96
CA HIS A 433 -25.06 -10.58 -50.03
C HIS A 433 -23.63 -10.01 -49.95
N GLU A 434 -23.38 -8.89 -50.62
CA GLU A 434 -22.06 -8.26 -50.66
C GLU A 434 -21.74 -7.53 -49.35
N LYS A 435 -22.76 -6.92 -48.70
CA LYS A 435 -22.64 -6.40 -47.33
C LYS A 435 -22.16 -7.49 -46.36
N ALA A 436 -22.70 -8.71 -46.45
CA ALA A 436 -22.30 -9.82 -45.59
C ALA A 436 -20.82 -10.23 -45.79
N LEU A 437 -20.30 -10.18 -47.03
CA LEU A 437 -18.88 -10.44 -47.32
C LEU A 437 -17.96 -9.32 -46.79
N VAL A 438 -18.40 -8.06 -46.84
CA VAL A 438 -17.68 -6.93 -46.24
C VAL A 438 -17.71 -7.04 -44.71
N GLU A 439 -18.84 -7.41 -44.12
CA GLU A 439 -19.01 -7.67 -42.69
C GLU A 439 -18.03 -8.77 -42.20
N GLU A 440 -17.95 -9.90 -42.91
CA GLU A 440 -17.06 -11.02 -42.60
C GLU A 440 -15.57 -10.61 -42.67
N ARG A 441 -15.14 -9.98 -43.77
CA ARG A 441 -13.74 -9.50 -43.90
C ARG A 441 -13.41 -8.42 -42.87
N SER A 442 -14.36 -7.54 -42.55
CA SER A 442 -14.17 -6.49 -41.54
C SER A 442 -14.05 -7.08 -40.14
N LYS A 443 -14.85 -8.10 -39.82
CA LYS A 443 -14.77 -8.82 -38.55
C LYS A 443 -13.42 -9.53 -38.38
N ASP A 444 -12.97 -10.30 -39.37
CA ASP A 444 -11.67 -11.00 -39.31
C ASP A 444 -10.49 -10.05 -39.09
N VAL A 445 -10.40 -8.95 -39.85
CA VAL A 445 -9.29 -7.99 -39.70
C VAL A 445 -9.37 -7.22 -38.37
N CYS A 446 -10.58 -6.95 -37.85
CA CYS A 446 -10.75 -6.36 -36.51
C CYS A 446 -10.36 -7.34 -35.39
N GLU A 447 -10.71 -8.63 -35.50
CA GLU A 447 -10.31 -9.66 -34.54
C GLU A 447 -8.77 -9.82 -34.51
N ARG A 448 -8.10 -9.74 -35.67
CA ARG A 448 -6.63 -9.81 -35.76
C ARG A 448 -5.92 -8.54 -35.31
N TRP A 449 -6.51 -7.37 -35.55
CA TRP A 449 -6.07 -6.10 -34.94
C TRP A 449 -6.13 -6.18 -33.42
N GLU A 450 -7.26 -6.66 -32.89
CA GLU A 450 -7.50 -6.76 -31.46
C GLU A 450 -6.57 -7.77 -30.79
N ALA A 451 -6.30 -8.91 -31.44
CA ALA A 451 -5.29 -9.87 -30.99
C ALA A 451 -3.87 -9.25 -30.91
N ALA A 452 -3.47 -8.46 -31.93
CA ALA A 452 -2.18 -7.79 -31.93
C ALA A 452 -2.07 -6.69 -30.85
N ARG A 453 -3.16 -5.96 -30.59
CA ARG A 453 -3.28 -4.99 -29.49
C ARG A 453 -3.20 -5.67 -28.12
N CYS A 454 -3.92 -6.77 -27.92
CA CYS A 454 -3.91 -7.58 -26.71
C CYS A 454 -2.53 -8.14 -26.35
N GLU A 455 -1.74 -8.58 -27.34
CA GLU A 455 -0.36 -9.05 -27.12
C GLU A 455 0.58 -7.93 -26.63
N ILE A 456 0.37 -6.69 -27.05
CA ILE A 456 1.14 -5.53 -26.56
C ILE A 456 0.69 -5.11 -25.17
N MET A 457 -0.63 -5.13 -24.92
CA MET A 457 -1.15 -4.93 -23.55
C MET A 457 -0.60 -5.99 -22.59
N SER A 458 -0.45 -7.23 -23.07
CA SER A 458 0.19 -8.33 -22.34
C SER A 458 1.66 -8.06 -22.02
N TYR A 459 2.39 -7.30 -22.83
CA TYR A 459 3.74 -6.83 -22.50
C TYR A 459 3.75 -5.76 -21.40
N ILE A 460 2.79 -4.81 -21.43
CA ILE A 460 2.62 -3.83 -20.35
C ILE A 460 2.31 -4.57 -19.04
N HIS A 461 1.41 -5.56 -19.08
CA HIS A 461 1.08 -6.43 -17.95
C HIS A 461 2.28 -7.28 -17.50
N LEU A 462 3.14 -7.74 -18.42
CA LEU A 462 4.38 -8.44 -18.10
C LEU A 462 5.40 -7.52 -17.41
N LYS A 463 5.57 -6.27 -17.87
CA LYS A 463 6.45 -5.27 -17.22
C LYS A 463 5.93 -4.93 -15.81
N LEU A 464 4.63 -4.70 -15.66
CA LEU A 464 3.95 -4.55 -14.36
C LEU A 464 4.20 -5.76 -13.45
N LYS A 465 4.15 -6.99 -14.00
CA LYS A 465 4.42 -8.24 -13.26
C LYS A 465 5.88 -8.39 -12.85
N ILE A 466 6.85 -8.01 -13.70
CA ILE A 466 8.29 -8.05 -13.38
C ILE A 466 8.61 -7.10 -12.22
N GLU A 467 8.12 -5.85 -12.27
CA GLU A 467 8.33 -4.89 -11.18
C GLU A 467 7.60 -5.34 -9.89
N ARG A 468 6.41 -5.95 -10.00
CA ARG A 468 5.72 -6.62 -8.88
C ARG A 468 6.55 -7.76 -8.28
N GLU A 469 7.21 -8.59 -9.09
CA GLU A 469 8.05 -9.70 -8.61
C GLU A 469 9.31 -9.21 -7.89
N LYS A 470 9.95 -8.14 -8.38
CA LYS A 470 11.04 -7.45 -7.68
C LYS A 470 10.58 -6.92 -6.31
N PHE A 471 9.45 -6.21 -6.27
CA PHE A 471 8.84 -5.71 -5.03
C PHE A 471 8.51 -6.85 -4.04
N ASN A 472 7.86 -7.92 -4.52
CA ASN A 472 7.53 -9.10 -3.72
C ASN A 472 8.79 -9.79 -3.15
N LYS A 473 9.92 -9.79 -3.87
CA LYS A 473 11.20 -10.31 -3.38
C LYS A 473 11.74 -9.48 -2.22
N THR A 474 11.68 -8.14 -2.31
CA THR A 474 12.04 -7.23 -1.23
C THR A 474 11.14 -7.45 -0.01
N PHE A 475 9.82 -7.50 -0.19
CA PHE A 475 8.89 -7.77 0.90
C PHE A 475 9.07 -9.19 1.50
N SER A 476 9.38 -10.21 0.68
CA SER A 476 9.66 -11.55 1.18
C SER A 476 10.86 -11.57 2.13
N ASN A 477 11.88 -10.76 1.88
CA ASN A 477 13.03 -10.62 2.77
C ASN A 477 12.65 -9.93 4.09
N LEU A 478 11.90 -8.83 4.03
CA LEU A 478 11.33 -8.14 5.19
C LEU A 478 10.47 -9.11 6.04
N ASN A 479 9.52 -9.81 5.42
CA ASN A 479 8.65 -10.77 6.10
C ASN A 479 9.41 -11.99 6.65
N LYS A 480 10.46 -12.47 5.97
CA LYS A 480 11.35 -13.50 6.55
C LYS A 480 12.05 -12.98 7.80
N GLN A 481 12.51 -11.73 7.79
CA GLN A 481 13.17 -11.12 8.93
C GLN A 481 12.20 -11.00 10.11
N ILE A 482 11.01 -10.42 9.90
CA ILE A 482 9.94 -10.33 10.91
C ILE A 482 9.53 -11.71 11.46
N ASN A 483 9.55 -12.77 10.65
CA ASN A 483 9.22 -14.13 11.13
C ASN A 483 10.38 -14.84 11.84
N LYS A 484 11.64 -14.42 11.67
CA LYS A 484 12.73 -14.83 12.58
C LYS A 484 12.56 -14.13 13.92
N GLU A 485 12.28 -12.83 13.85
CA GLU A 485 12.08 -11.92 14.98
C GLU A 485 10.96 -12.43 15.89
N LYS A 486 9.75 -12.68 15.38
CA LYS A 486 8.64 -13.29 16.13
C LYS A 486 8.96 -14.61 16.86
N LYS A 487 10.03 -15.32 16.51
CA LYS A 487 10.46 -16.58 17.17
C LYS A 487 11.51 -16.38 18.26
N LEU A 488 11.99 -15.15 18.46
CA LEU A 488 12.93 -14.75 19.52
C LEU A 488 12.21 -14.20 20.77
N LEU A 489 10.92 -13.86 20.60
CA LEU A 489 9.92 -13.67 21.66
C LEU A 489 9.31 -15.04 22.07
#